data_AF-A0A6J1LSZ2-F1
#
_entry.id   AF-A0A6J1LSZ2-F1
#
_cell.length_a   1.000
_cell.length_b   1.000
_cell.length_c   1.000
_cell.angle_alpha   90.00
_cell.angle_beta   90.00
_cell.angle_gamma   90.00
#
_symmetry.space_group_name_H-M   'P 1'
#
loop_
_entity.id
_entity.type
_entity.pdbx_description
1 polymer ?
#
loop_
_entity_poly.entity_id
_entity_poly.type
_entity_poly.pdbx_seq_one_letter_code
_entity_poly.pdbx_strand_id
1 'polypeptide(L)'
;MSSKPLDKMNGRTIRINRVPATITAILLTIVLVYFLNYHKDERPAIYGMLRSDNKVNLRKMLIAAIQAAQRGGLEVLDVAHSRQLKERSKGKTAEGVNDPFTDADGRSHCVMKQGLQRIFPRVHIFSEEDKEQCKDAHSFDLDPTVLHETAIVPDVAVTAQDVTIWIDPLDATKEFTEELYEYVTTMVCVAVAGRPVIGVIHNPFSGQTAWAWVGHSMSEYLDELHKQPRLQSDQPVITVSRSHAAAVKDVARNVFGEQVSLLTAAGAGYKVLQVVANNATAYLHSSIIKKWDICAGEAILRALGGAMTTLDDEPINYGPNDSPVNTGGLLASLEQHEEYMERISKYRSAHNGKLR
;
A
#
# COMPACT_ATOMS: atom_id res chain seq x y z
N MET A 1 29.45 51.33 66.60
CA MET A 1 30.87 51.11 66.21
C MET A 1 31.10 49.61 66.27
N SER A 2 31.44 48.85 65.24
CA SER A 2 32.22 49.11 64.04
C SER A 2 31.78 48.16 62.92
N SER A 3 31.64 48.66 61.70
CA SER A 3 31.35 47.92 60.47
C SER A 3 32.59 47.13 60.00
N LYS A 4 32.47 45.82 59.80
CA LYS A 4 33.46 45.02 59.05
C LYS A 4 33.25 45.23 57.53
N PRO A 5 34.32 45.39 56.73
CA PRO A 5 34.18 45.63 55.29
C PRO A 5 33.94 44.33 54.52
N LEU A 6 33.15 44.46 53.45
CA LEU A 6 32.94 43.46 52.41
C LEU A 6 34.26 43.18 51.66
N ASP A 7 34.65 41.90 51.60
CA ASP A 7 35.82 41.46 50.83
C ASP A 7 35.47 41.46 49.32
N LYS A 8 36.22 42.23 48.53
CA LYS A 8 36.01 42.38 47.08
C LYS A 8 36.50 41.14 46.36
N MET A 9 35.63 40.52 45.55
CA MET A 9 35.99 39.42 44.64
C MET A 9 37.11 39.85 43.68
N ASN A 10 38.25 39.18 43.76
CA ASN A 10 39.32 39.29 42.77
C ASN A 10 38.94 38.52 41.49
N GLY A 11 38.32 39.20 40.52
CA GLY A 11 38.15 38.69 39.17
C GLY A 11 39.53 38.54 38.49
N ARG A 12 39.96 37.30 38.22
CA ARG A 12 41.15 37.03 37.41
C ARG A 12 40.84 37.31 35.94
N THR A 13 41.33 38.42 35.39
CA THR A 13 41.33 38.68 33.95
C THR A 13 42.42 37.87 33.25
N ILE A 14 42.03 36.88 32.44
CA ILE A 14 42.94 36.13 31.56
C ILE A 14 43.21 37.00 30.32
N ARG A 15 44.44 37.49 30.17
CA ARG A 15 44.87 38.18 28.95
C ARG A 15 45.43 37.16 27.97
N ILE A 16 44.62 36.78 26.98
CA ILE A 16 45.06 35.90 25.89
C ILE A 16 45.94 36.72 24.95
N ASN A 17 47.18 36.26 24.74
CA ASN A 17 48.08 36.86 23.79
C ASN A 17 47.56 36.57 22.37
N ARG A 18 47.26 37.63 21.60
CA ARG A 18 46.55 37.52 20.32
C ARG A 18 47.36 36.75 19.28
N VAL A 19 48.68 36.93 19.26
CA VAL A 19 49.56 36.34 18.24
C VAL A 19 49.65 34.81 18.37
N PRO A 20 49.97 34.22 19.55
CA PRO A 20 49.91 32.77 19.73
C PRO A 20 48.52 32.21 19.48
N ALA A 21 47.46 32.90 19.93
CA ALA A 21 46.09 32.42 19.74
C ALA A 21 45.69 32.35 18.25
N THR A 22 46.07 33.35 17.45
CA THR A 22 45.85 33.31 16.00
C THR A 22 46.65 32.21 15.32
N ILE A 23 47.91 31.99 15.72
CA ILE A 23 48.75 30.92 15.15
C ILE A 23 48.14 29.54 15.47
N THR A 24 47.70 29.33 16.72
CA THR A 24 47.04 28.07 17.12
C THR A 24 45.73 27.86 16.37
N ALA A 25 44.93 28.92 16.17
CA ALA A 25 43.68 28.83 15.40
C ALA A 25 43.94 28.48 13.92
N ILE A 26 44.95 29.09 13.30
CA ILE A 26 45.35 28.79 11.92
C ILE A 26 45.83 27.33 11.83
N LEU A 27 46.68 26.87 12.75
CA LEU A 27 47.15 25.48 12.79
C LEU A 27 46.00 24.49 12.98
N LEU A 28 45.05 24.76 13.88
CA LEU A 28 43.86 23.93 14.08
C LEU A 28 42.99 23.87 12.82
N THR A 29 42.88 24.99 12.10
CA THR A 29 42.10 25.06 10.86
C THR A 29 42.80 24.28 9.74
N ILE A 30 44.12 24.38 9.62
CA ILE A 30 44.92 23.60 8.66
C ILE A 30 44.83 22.11 8.96
N VAL A 31 44.94 21.72 10.23
CA VAL A 31 44.77 20.33 10.67
C VAL A 31 43.37 19.83 10.35
N LEU A 32 42.33 20.64 10.63
CA LEU A 32 40.94 20.29 10.29
C LEU A 32 40.75 20.11 8.78
N VAL A 33 41.26 21.04 7.96
CA VAL A 33 41.19 20.96 6.50
C VAL A 33 41.99 19.76 5.97
N TYR A 34 43.15 19.46 6.55
CA TYR A 34 43.94 18.28 6.22
C TYR A 34 43.18 17.00 6.55
N PHE A 35 42.59 16.88 7.75
CA PHE A 35 41.76 15.73 8.13
C PHE A 35 40.52 15.57 7.23
N LEU A 36 39.87 16.67 6.86
CA LEU A 36 38.73 16.67 5.94
C LEU A 36 39.11 16.25 4.51
N ASN A 37 40.34 16.55 4.06
CA ASN A 37 40.81 16.24 2.71
C ASN A 37 41.57 14.91 2.60
N TYR A 38 42.22 14.46 3.68
CA TYR A 38 43.05 13.24 3.70
C TYR A 38 42.19 11.96 3.78
N HIS A 39 41.03 12.01 4.45
CA HIS A 39 40.06 10.90 4.49
C HIS A 39 39.07 10.92 3.31
N LYS A 40 39.57 11.13 2.09
CA LYS A 40 38.71 11.16 0.90
C LYS A 40 38.02 9.81 0.62
N ASP A 41 38.59 8.71 1.10
CA ASP A 41 38.09 7.33 0.93
C ASP A 41 37.30 6.77 2.14
N GLU A 42 37.32 7.43 3.30
CA GLU A 42 36.53 7.01 4.48
C GLU A 42 35.84 8.22 5.11
N ARG A 43 34.70 8.61 4.54
CA ARG A 43 33.88 9.71 5.10
C ARG A 43 33.13 9.21 6.35
N PRO A 44 33.27 9.86 7.53
CA PRO A 44 32.50 9.50 8.71
C PRO A 44 30.99 9.75 8.49
N ALA A 45 30.16 8.84 9.04
CA ALA A 45 28.71 8.75 8.87
C ALA A 45 27.91 10.07 9.06
N ILE A 46 28.48 11.06 9.74
CA ILE A 46 27.86 12.37 10.00
C ILE A 46 27.65 13.19 8.71
N TYR A 47 28.54 13.07 7.71
CA TYR A 47 28.35 13.74 6.42
C TYR A 47 27.24 13.10 5.57
N GLY A 48 26.99 11.79 5.74
CA GLY A 48 25.83 11.09 5.15
C GLY A 48 24.51 11.42 5.84
N MET A 49 24.56 11.83 7.12
CA MET A 49 23.38 12.25 7.88
C MET A 49 22.88 13.64 7.45
N LEU A 50 23.80 14.55 7.10
CA LEU A 50 23.49 15.91 6.60
C LEU A 50 23.11 15.95 5.11
N ARG A 51 23.47 14.90 4.35
CA ARG A 51 23.13 14.71 2.94
C ARG A 51 22.38 13.41 2.72
N SER A 52 21.52 13.07 3.66
CA SER A 52 20.61 11.96 3.52
C SER A 52 19.66 12.30 2.38
N ASP A 53 19.95 11.79 1.19
CA ASP A 53 19.05 11.91 0.05
C ASP A 53 17.69 11.39 0.53
N ASN A 54 16.68 12.26 0.49
CA ASN A 54 15.34 11.96 0.97
C ASN A 54 14.59 11.08 -0.03
N LYS A 55 15.34 10.16 -0.63
CA LYS A 55 14.97 9.37 -1.79
C LYS A 55 14.83 7.91 -1.37
N VAL A 56 13.83 7.27 -1.94
CA VAL A 56 13.57 5.84 -1.83
C VAL A 56 13.49 5.26 -3.23
N ASN A 57 13.75 3.96 -3.31
CA ASN A 57 13.93 3.29 -4.59
C ASN A 57 12.75 2.38 -4.89
N LEU A 58 12.06 2.60 -6.01
CA LEU A 58 10.85 1.88 -6.39
C LEU A 58 11.11 0.40 -6.72
N ARG A 59 12.29 0.04 -7.24
CA ARG A 59 12.65 -1.37 -7.45
C ARG A 59 12.76 -2.12 -6.14
N LYS A 60 13.44 -1.53 -5.15
CA LYS A 60 13.51 -2.09 -3.79
C LYS A 60 12.12 -2.16 -3.15
N MET A 61 11.26 -1.18 -3.40
CA MET A 61 9.89 -1.19 -2.89
C MET A 61 9.05 -2.30 -3.52
N LEU A 62 9.18 -2.56 -4.82
CA LEU A 62 8.52 -3.71 -5.47
C LEU A 62 8.96 -5.03 -4.83
N ILE A 63 10.27 -5.24 -4.66
CA ILE A 63 10.83 -6.43 -3.99
C ILE A 63 10.23 -6.58 -2.59
N ALA A 64 10.26 -5.52 -1.80
CA ALA A 64 9.73 -5.54 -0.44
C ALA A 64 8.21 -5.77 -0.39
N ALA A 65 7.45 -5.21 -1.33
CA ALA A 65 6.01 -5.36 -1.40
C ALA A 65 5.62 -6.81 -1.73
N ILE A 66 6.31 -7.45 -2.68
CA ILE A 66 6.15 -8.87 -3.00
C ILE A 66 6.44 -9.72 -1.76
N GLN A 67 7.57 -9.47 -1.09
CA GLN A 67 7.97 -10.18 0.12
C GLN A 67 6.99 -10.01 1.27
N ALA A 68 6.52 -8.78 1.50
CA ALA A 68 5.54 -8.50 2.53
C ALA A 68 4.26 -9.31 2.27
N ALA A 69 3.68 -9.22 1.07
CA ALA A 69 2.48 -9.97 0.71
C ALA A 69 2.65 -11.48 0.91
N GLN A 70 3.75 -12.05 0.40
CA GLN A 70 4.05 -13.48 0.54
C GLN A 70 4.23 -13.90 2.01
N ARG A 71 4.99 -13.13 2.80
CA ARG A 71 5.20 -13.44 4.22
C ARG A 71 3.93 -13.28 5.04
N GLY A 72 3.12 -12.26 4.77
CA GLY A 72 1.79 -12.12 5.35
C GLY A 72 0.93 -13.33 5.03
N GLY A 73 0.94 -13.78 3.77
CA GLY A 73 0.25 -14.99 3.33
C GLY A 73 0.70 -16.26 4.07
N LEU A 74 2.00 -16.41 4.34
CA LEU A 74 2.51 -17.54 5.14
C LEU A 74 1.95 -17.53 6.57
N GLU A 75 1.82 -16.36 7.20
CA GLU A 75 1.18 -16.23 8.52
C GLU A 75 -0.32 -16.60 8.46
N VAL A 76 -1.02 -16.18 7.41
CA VAL A 76 -2.43 -16.56 7.17
C VAL A 76 -2.58 -18.07 7.04
N LEU A 77 -1.72 -18.71 6.24
CA LEU A 77 -1.70 -20.17 6.08
C LEU A 77 -1.42 -20.90 7.39
N ASP A 78 -0.44 -20.43 8.18
CA ASP A 78 -0.08 -21.05 9.46
C ASP A 78 -1.26 -21.01 10.44
N VAL A 79 -1.96 -19.88 10.54
CA VAL A 79 -3.17 -19.76 11.37
C VAL A 79 -4.28 -20.68 10.87
N ALA A 80 -4.52 -20.72 9.55
CA ALA A 80 -5.52 -21.62 8.97
C ALA A 80 -5.24 -23.10 9.31
N HIS A 81 -3.99 -23.55 9.18
CA HIS A 81 -3.58 -24.92 9.50
C HIS A 81 -3.66 -25.23 11.00
N SER A 82 -3.40 -24.25 11.86
CA SER A 82 -3.50 -24.42 13.32
C SER A 82 -4.95 -24.62 13.81
N ARG A 83 -5.95 -24.23 13.00
CA ARG A 83 -7.39 -24.19 13.35
C ARG A 83 -7.71 -23.35 14.60
N GLN A 84 -6.80 -22.48 15.01
CA GLN A 84 -6.96 -21.57 16.14
C GLN A 84 -7.09 -20.14 15.63
N LEU A 85 -8.25 -19.81 15.04
CA LEU A 85 -8.49 -18.50 14.43
C LEU A 85 -8.52 -17.36 15.47
N LYS A 86 -8.91 -17.65 16.72
CA LYS A 86 -9.16 -16.66 17.78
C LYS A 86 -9.96 -15.45 17.29
N GLU A 87 -11.08 -15.73 16.61
CA GLU A 87 -11.95 -14.71 16.04
C GLU A 87 -12.51 -13.77 17.12
N ARG A 88 -12.46 -12.48 16.83
CA ARG A 88 -13.16 -11.42 17.56
C ARG A 88 -13.82 -10.45 16.57
N SER A 89 -14.79 -9.68 17.04
CA SER A 89 -15.44 -8.64 16.23
C SER A 89 -14.75 -7.28 16.42
N LYS A 90 -14.42 -6.59 15.32
CA LYS A 90 -14.02 -5.18 15.29
C LYS A 90 -15.23 -4.23 15.39
N GLY A 91 -16.44 -4.77 15.26
CA GLY A 91 -17.70 -4.03 15.25
C GLY A 91 -18.60 -4.47 14.09
N LYS A 92 -19.37 -3.52 13.58
CA LYS A 92 -20.17 -3.70 12.37
C LYS A 92 -19.70 -2.76 11.27
N THR A 93 -19.73 -3.20 10.02
CA THR A 93 -19.53 -2.33 8.86
C THR A 93 -20.65 -1.27 8.80
N ALA A 94 -20.51 -0.26 7.93
CA ALA A 94 -21.54 0.77 7.72
C ALA A 94 -22.90 0.17 7.32
N GLU A 95 -22.88 -1.04 6.76
CA GLU A 95 -24.00 -1.83 6.30
C GLU A 95 -24.56 -2.78 7.38
N GLY A 96 -23.98 -2.79 8.59
CA GLY A 96 -24.48 -3.56 9.73
C GLY A 96 -24.02 -5.02 9.80
N VAL A 97 -23.08 -5.44 8.93
CA VAL A 97 -22.49 -6.79 8.92
C VAL A 97 -21.37 -6.86 9.95
N ASN A 98 -21.20 -7.99 10.64
CA ASN A 98 -20.08 -8.20 11.56
C ASN A 98 -18.75 -8.09 10.81
N ASP A 99 -17.80 -7.33 11.37
CA ASP A 99 -16.46 -7.13 10.85
C ASP A 99 -15.48 -7.99 11.66
N PRO A 100 -15.14 -9.22 11.20
CA PRO A 100 -14.33 -10.15 11.96
C PRO A 100 -12.85 -9.75 11.92
N PHE A 101 -12.13 -10.21 12.94
CA PHE A 101 -10.68 -10.14 13.04
C PHE A 101 -10.19 -11.45 13.65
N THR A 102 -9.10 -11.98 13.14
CA THR A 102 -8.48 -13.24 13.57
C THR A 102 -7.01 -13.04 13.90
N ASP A 103 -6.39 -14.05 14.51
CA ASP A 103 -4.93 -14.07 14.70
C ASP A 103 -4.18 -13.98 13.35
N ALA A 104 -4.81 -14.39 12.23
CA ALA A 104 -4.21 -14.29 10.89
C ALA A 104 -4.05 -12.83 10.46
N ASP A 105 -5.07 -11.99 10.64
CA ASP A 105 -5.02 -10.55 10.33
C ASP A 105 -3.89 -9.89 11.12
N GLY A 106 -3.83 -10.13 12.43
CA GLY A 106 -2.82 -9.54 13.30
C GLY A 106 -1.39 -10.00 12.99
N ARG A 107 -1.17 -11.31 12.77
CA ARG A 107 0.17 -11.83 12.45
C ARG A 107 0.65 -11.36 11.08
N SER A 108 -0.23 -11.41 10.08
CA SER A 108 0.05 -10.92 8.73
C SER A 108 0.35 -9.42 8.73
N HIS A 109 -0.45 -8.62 9.43
CA HIS A 109 -0.19 -7.19 9.64
C HIS A 109 1.21 -6.94 10.19
N CYS A 110 1.57 -7.66 11.26
CA CYS A 110 2.84 -7.44 11.94
C CYS A 110 4.04 -7.73 11.04
N VAL A 111 4.09 -8.88 10.38
CA VAL A 111 5.22 -9.22 9.50
C VAL A 111 5.33 -8.25 8.31
N MET A 112 4.19 -7.87 7.72
CA MET A 112 4.13 -6.97 6.56
C MET A 112 4.57 -5.55 6.94
N LYS A 113 3.90 -4.95 7.92
CA LYS A 113 4.12 -3.55 8.28
C LYS A 113 5.49 -3.36 8.92
N GLN A 114 5.89 -4.21 9.87
CA GLN A 114 7.20 -4.06 10.51
C GLN A 114 8.35 -4.26 9.53
N GLY A 115 8.24 -5.24 8.63
CA GLY A 115 9.25 -5.47 7.59
C GLY A 115 9.40 -4.26 6.68
N LEU A 116 8.29 -3.75 6.14
CA LEU A 116 8.30 -2.56 5.27
C LEU A 116 8.78 -1.31 6.01
N GLN A 117 8.38 -1.10 7.26
CA GLN A 117 8.78 0.06 8.06
C GLN A 117 10.26 0.03 8.45
N ARG A 118 10.84 -1.16 8.67
CA ARG A 118 12.28 -1.33 8.88
C ARG A 118 13.07 -0.97 7.62
N ILE A 119 12.61 -1.43 6.45
CA ILE A 119 13.29 -1.20 5.17
C ILE A 119 13.14 0.27 4.71
N PHE A 120 11.97 0.87 4.93
CA PHE A 120 11.63 2.23 4.48
C PHE A 120 11.14 3.12 5.64
N PRO A 121 12.01 3.49 6.60
CA PRO A 121 11.60 4.18 7.83
C PRO A 121 11.07 5.61 7.65
N ARG A 122 11.11 6.15 6.42
CA ARG A 122 10.68 7.52 6.09
C ARG A 122 9.45 7.59 5.20
N VAL A 123 8.90 6.43 4.84
CA VAL A 123 7.74 6.33 3.95
C VAL A 123 6.48 6.23 4.81
N HIS A 124 5.39 6.82 4.33
CA HIS A 124 4.10 6.65 4.99
C HIS A 124 3.57 5.25 4.72
N ILE A 125 3.30 4.47 5.78
CA ILE A 125 2.81 3.10 5.66
C ILE A 125 1.52 3.02 6.47
N PHE A 126 0.42 2.70 5.78
CA PHE A 126 -0.90 2.48 6.36
C PHE A 126 -1.27 1.02 6.19
N SER A 127 -1.85 0.43 7.23
CA SER A 127 -2.43 -0.90 7.17
C SER A 127 -3.82 -0.89 7.81
N GLU A 128 -4.70 -1.77 7.34
CA GLU A 128 -6.01 -1.97 7.95
C GLU A 128 -5.92 -2.12 9.47
N GLU A 129 -4.97 -2.92 9.93
CA GLU A 129 -4.81 -3.30 11.34
C GLU A 129 -3.84 -2.40 12.12
N ASP A 130 -3.69 -1.14 11.72
CA ASP A 130 -2.75 -0.18 12.32
C ASP A 130 -2.92 0.06 13.84
N LYS A 131 -4.06 -0.34 14.41
CA LYS A 131 -4.33 -0.27 15.86
C LYS A 131 -3.77 -1.45 16.63
N GLU A 132 -3.41 -2.53 15.95
CA GLU A 132 -2.90 -3.75 16.56
C GLU A 132 -1.46 -3.59 17.03
N GLN A 133 -1.16 -4.24 18.16
CA GLN A 133 0.19 -4.22 18.74
C GLN A 133 0.93 -5.49 18.38
N CYS A 134 2.06 -5.32 17.71
CA CYS A 134 2.96 -6.41 17.37
C CYS A 134 3.88 -6.75 18.54
N LYS A 135 3.69 -7.93 19.12
CA LYS A 135 4.46 -8.41 20.28
C LYS A 135 5.89 -8.82 19.90
N ASP A 136 6.03 -9.42 18.72
CA ASP A 136 7.29 -9.95 18.21
C ASP A 136 7.71 -9.22 16.93
N ALA A 137 9.02 -8.95 16.80
CA ALA A 137 9.58 -8.28 15.64
C ALA A 137 9.86 -9.30 14.53
N HIS A 138 8.83 -9.70 13.78
CA HIS A 138 8.99 -10.54 12.60
C HIS A 138 9.38 -9.67 11.40
N SER A 139 10.62 -9.16 11.41
CA SER A 139 11.14 -8.39 10.29
C SER A 139 11.84 -9.29 9.26
N PHE A 140 11.98 -8.78 8.03
CA PHE A 140 12.73 -9.43 6.97
C PHE A 140 13.68 -8.42 6.31
N ASP A 141 14.77 -8.93 5.74
CA ASP A 141 15.67 -8.16 4.88
C ASP A 141 15.24 -8.32 3.42
N LEU A 142 15.62 -7.36 2.58
CA LEU A 142 15.36 -7.43 1.14
C LEU A 142 16.08 -8.64 0.54
N ASP A 143 15.32 -9.45 -0.17
CA ASP A 143 15.83 -10.58 -0.93
C ASP A 143 15.36 -10.43 -2.39
N PRO A 144 16.27 -10.06 -3.32
CA PRO A 144 15.94 -9.76 -4.69
C PRO A 144 15.47 -10.98 -5.49
N THR A 145 15.62 -12.20 -4.98
CA THR A 145 15.23 -13.44 -5.67
C THR A 145 13.72 -13.60 -5.82
N VAL A 146 12.92 -12.78 -5.14
CA VAL A 146 11.46 -12.73 -5.33
C VAL A 146 11.04 -12.17 -6.69
N LEU A 147 11.92 -11.43 -7.35
CA LEU A 147 11.74 -11.09 -8.75
C LEU A 147 12.30 -12.23 -9.59
N HIS A 148 11.47 -12.74 -10.50
CA HIS A 148 11.92 -13.73 -11.46
C HIS A 148 13.05 -13.15 -12.32
N GLU A 149 14.01 -13.99 -12.75
CA GLU A 149 15.20 -13.55 -13.48
C GLU A 149 14.87 -12.83 -14.80
N THR A 150 13.70 -13.10 -15.37
CA THR A 150 13.20 -12.47 -16.61
C THR A 150 12.61 -11.07 -16.40
N ALA A 151 12.33 -10.67 -15.15
CA ALA A 151 11.70 -9.39 -14.85
C ALA A 151 12.71 -8.23 -15.00
N ILE A 152 12.54 -7.43 -16.07
CA ILE A 152 13.36 -6.23 -16.30
C ILE A 152 12.73 -5.06 -15.54
N VAL A 153 13.28 -4.78 -14.36
CA VAL A 153 12.78 -3.72 -13.46
C VAL A 153 13.85 -2.63 -13.28
N PRO A 154 13.57 -1.36 -13.62
CA PRO A 154 14.57 -0.30 -13.56
C PRO A 154 14.80 0.21 -12.14
N ASP A 155 15.94 0.87 -11.94
CA ASP A 155 16.30 1.49 -10.67
C ASP A 155 15.81 2.96 -10.63
N VAL A 156 14.63 3.20 -10.03
CA VAL A 156 13.98 4.53 -10.01
C VAL A 156 13.91 5.09 -8.60
N ALA A 157 14.48 6.28 -8.40
CA ALA A 157 14.47 6.98 -7.12
C ALA A 157 13.39 8.08 -7.08
N VAL A 158 12.58 8.08 -6.02
CA VAL A 158 11.50 9.06 -5.77
C VAL A 158 11.64 9.66 -4.37
N THR A 159 11.02 10.81 -4.11
CA THR A 159 11.05 11.44 -2.78
C THR A 159 10.21 10.65 -1.78
N ALA A 160 10.75 10.34 -0.61
CA ALA A 160 10.13 9.46 0.38
C ALA A 160 8.74 9.93 0.85
N GLN A 161 8.55 11.24 1.02
CA GLN A 161 7.30 11.85 1.51
C GLN A 161 6.18 11.81 0.47
N ASP A 162 6.54 11.68 -0.81
CA ASP A 162 5.56 11.52 -1.88
C ASP A 162 5.08 10.07 -1.95
N VAL A 163 5.71 9.14 -1.21
CA VAL A 163 5.37 7.73 -1.22
C VAL A 163 4.46 7.37 -0.06
N THR A 164 3.39 6.65 -0.41
CA THR A 164 2.52 5.96 0.53
C THR A 164 2.51 4.47 0.21
N ILE A 165 2.56 3.63 1.24
CA ILE A 165 2.31 2.19 1.15
C ILE A 165 0.98 1.88 1.83
N TRP A 166 0.11 1.15 1.15
CA TRP A 166 -1.16 0.65 1.69
C TRP A 166 -1.11 -0.86 1.81
N ILE A 167 -1.50 -1.40 2.97
CA ILE A 167 -1.44 -2.82 3.30
C ILE A 167 -2.81 -3.31 3.73
N ASP A 168 -3.32 -4.29 3.00
CA ASP A 168 -4.38 -5.16 3.49
C ASP A 168 -3.74 -6.50 3.90
N PRO A 169 -3.64 -6.79 5.20
CA PRO A 169 -2.96 -7.98 5.68
C PRO A 169 -3.76 -9.26 5.45
N LEU A 170 -5.08 -9.18 5.26
CA LEU A 170 -5.96 -10.30 4.98
C LEU A 170 -7.28 -9.77 4.40
N ASP A 171 -7.35 -9.68 3.08
CA ASP A 171 -8.58 -9.38 2.37
C ASP A 171 -9.51 -10.60 2.43
N ALA A 172 -10.80 -10.33 2.66
CA ALA A 172 -11.85 -11.33 2.86
C ALA A 172 -11.75 -12.12 4.19
N THR A 173 -11.48 -11.45 5.32
CA THR A 173 -11.47 -12.07 6.67
C THR A 173 -12.75 -12.85 6.97
N LYS A 174 -13.92 -12.37 6.51
CA LYS A 174 -15.18 -13.09 6.69
C LYS A 174 -15.16 -14.44 5.98
N GLU A 175 -14.74 -14.48 4.73
CA GLU A 175 -14.64 -15.71 3.96
C GLU A 175 -13.52 -16.62 4.45
N PHE A 176 -12.44 -16.07 5.00
CA PHE A 176 -11.42 -16.82 5.72
C PHE A 176 -12.01 -17.60 6.91
N THR A 177 -12.87 -16.97 7.72
CA THR A 177 -13.57 -17.66 8.83
C THR A 177 -14.57 -18.72 8.36
N GLU A 178 -15.01 -18.64 7.10
CA GLU A 178 -15.93 -19.59 6.46
C GLU A 178 -15.20 -20.67 5.65
N GLU A 179 -13.86 -20.72 5.72
CA GLU A 179 -13.00 -21.64 4.96
C GLU A 179 -13.11 -21.50 3.43
N LEU A 180 -13.55 -20.33 2.95
CA LEU A 180 -13.66 -19.99 1.53
C LEU A 180 -12.37 -19.33 1.04
N TYR A 181 -11.30 -20.12 1.10
CA TYR A 181 -9.93 -19.68 0.94
C TYR A 181 -9.58 -19.15 -0.45
N GLU A 182 -10.39 -19.44 -1.47
CA GLU A 182 -10.19 -18.90 -2.82
C GLU A 182 -10.27 -17.37 -2.88
N TYR A 183 -11.02 -16.73 -1.98
CA TYR A 183 -11.18 -15.27 -1.93
C TYR A 183 -10.08 -14.56 -1.14
N VAL A 184 -9.32 -15.30 -0.33
CA VAL A 184 -8.38 -14.73 0.63
C VAL A 184 -7.13 -14.24 -0.09
N THR A 185 -6.79 -12.97 0.11
CA THR A 185 -5.56 -12.40 -0.42
C THR A 185 -4.84 -11.55 0.62
N THR A 186 -3.54 -11.35 0.44
CA THR A 186 -2.77 -10.31 1.12
C THR A 186 -2.30 -9.30 0.09
N MET A 187 -2.41 -8.01 0.39
CA MET A 187 -2.21 -6.96 -0.60
C MET A 187 -1.26 -5.88 -0.12
N VAL A 188 -0.42 -5.41 -1.04
CA VAL A 188 0.47 -4.27 -0.84
C VAL A 188 0.41 -3.37 -2.07
N CYS A 189 0.22 -2.09 -1.82
CA CYS A 189 0.26 -1.06 -2.85
C CYS A 189 1.30 0.00 -2.52
N VAL A 190 2.03 0.47 -3.52
CA VAL A 190 2.88 1.66 -3.42
C VAL A 190 2.29 2.73 -4.31
N ALA A 191 1.96 3.87 -3.72
CA ALA A 191 1.51 5.07 -4.41
C ALA A 191 2.56 6.17 -4.34
N VAL A 192 2.72 6.91 -5.44
CA VAL A 192 3.62 8.07 -5.55
C VAL A 192 2.78 9.29 -5.92
N ALA A 193 2.89 10.36 -5.13
CA ALA A 193 2.07 11.57 -5.24
C ALA A 193 0.56 11.25 -5.32
N GLY A 194 0.14 10.27 -4.51
CA GLY A 194 -1.24 9.81 -4.44
C GLY A 194 -1.73 8.96 -5.62
N ARG A 195 -0.88 8.61 -6.60
CA ARG A 195 -1.24 7.67 -7.66
C ARG A 195 -0.63 6.29 -7.43
N PRO A 196 -1.39 5.20 -7.55
CA PRO A 196 -0.85 3.85 -7.32
C PRO A 196 0.07 3.46 -8.50
N VAL A 197 1.31 3.07 -8.20
CA VAL A 197 2.35 2.74 -9.19
C VAL A 197 2.80 1.29 -9.14
N ILE A 198 2.77 0.67 -7.95
CA ILE A 198 3.06 -0.75 -7.75
C ILE A 198 1.89 -1.36 -7.00
N GLY A 199 1.40 -2.51 -7.48
CA GLY A 199 0.39 -3.31 -6.81
C GLY A 199 0.82 -4.76 -6.71
N VAL A 200 0.57 -5.37 -5.56
CA VAL A 200 0.81 -6.78 -5.28
C VAL A 200 -0.45 -7.37 -4.66
N ILE A 201 -0.97 -8.44 -5.24
CA ILE A 201 -2.04 -9.26 -4.70
C ILE A 201 -1.50 -10.70 -4.64
N HIS A 202 -1.39 -11.23 -3.43
CA HIS A 202 -0.94 -12.59 -3.19
C HIS A 202 -2.10 -13.43 -2.66
N ASN A 203 -2.36 -14.58 -3.30
CA ASN A 203 -3.31 -15.56 -2.78
C ASN A 203 -2.53 -16.65 -2.03
N PRO A 204 -2.64 -16.72 -0.68
CA PRO A 204 -1.82 -17.63 0.11
C PRO A 204 -2.06 -19.10 -0.21
N PHE A 205 -3.32 -19.49 -0.43
CA PHE A 205 -3.72 -20.89 -0.56
C PHE A 205 -3.38 -21.52 -1.91
N SER A 206 -3.26 -20.70 -2.96
CA SER A 206 -2.73 -21.13 -4.26
C SER A 206 -1.23 -20.88 -4.41
N GLY A 207 -0.64 -20.06 -3.53
CA GLY A 207 0.75 -19.59 -3.63
C GLY A 207 1.00 -18.58 -4.76
N GLN A 208 -0.04 -18.19 -5.51
CA GLN A 208 0.09 -17.31 -6.67
C GLN A 208 0.24 -15.84 -6.26
N THR A 209 1.12 -15.11 -6.95
CA THR A 209 1.37 -13.68 -6.70
C THR A 209 1.24 -12.88 -7.99
N ALA A 210 0.18 -12.09 -8.07
CA ALA A 210 0.01 -11.09 -9.12
C ALA A 210 0.68 -9.79 -8.67
N TRP A 211 1.62 -9.28 -9.45
CA TRP A 211 2.18 -7.95 -9.21
C TRP A 211 2.37 -7.19 -10.51
N ALA A 212 2.29 -5.87 -10.42
CA ALA A 212 2.61 -4.99 -11.53
C ALA A 212 3.28 -3.71 -11.04
N TRP A 213 4.19 -3.19 -11.86
CA TRP A 213 4.66 -1.82 -11.83
C TRP A 213 4.19 -1.12 -13.10
N VAL A 214 3.27 -0.17 -12.94
CA VAL A 214 2.67 0.62 -14.02
C VAL A 214 3.75 1.18 -14.95
N GLY A 215 3.62 0.87 -16.24
CA GLY A 215 4.52 1.34 -17.31
C GLY A 215 5.87 0.63 -17.38
N HIS A 216 6.11 -0.44 -16.61
CA HIS A 216 7.42 -1.09 -16.53
C HIS A 216 7.35 -2.61 -16.71
N SER A 217 6.82 -3.34 -15.72
CA SER A 217 6.84 -4.82 -15.71
C SER A 217 5.68 -5.37 -14.90
N MET A 218 5.35 -6.63 -15.15
CA MET A 218 4.39 -7.41 -14.36
C MET A 218 4.91 -8.82 -14.09
N SER A 219 4.26 -9.55 -13.19
CA SER A 219 4.55 -10.96 -12.95
C SER A 219 4.11 -11.84 -14.11
N GLU A 220 4.78 -12.98 -14.30
CA GLU A 220 4.39 -13.98 -15.31
C GLU A 220 2.97 -14.49 -15.04
N TYR A 221 2.62 -14.74 -13.78
CA TYR A 221 1.26 -15.12 -13.39
C TYR A 221 0.21 -14.07 -13.81
N LEU A 222 0.50 -12.77 -13.62
CA LEU A 222 -0.43 -11.72 -14.02
C LEU A 222 -0.59 -11.63 -15.54
N ASP A 223 0.51 -11.79 -16.28
CA ASP A 223 0.51 -11.81 -17.75
C ASP A 223 -0.28 -13.01 -18.31
N GLU A 224 -0.11 -14.20 -17.73
CA GLU A 224 -0.89 -15.40 -18.08
C GLU A 224 -2.37 -15.25 -17.76
N LEU A 225 -2.69 -14.63 -16.62
CA LEU A 225 -4.06 -14.36 -16.21
C LEU A 225 -4.74 -13.39 -17.19
N HIS A 226 -4.05 -12.32 -17.59
CA HIS A 226 -4.56 -11.33 -18.53
C HIS A 226 -4.81 -11.90 -19.95
N LYS A 227 -4.00 -12.88 -20.37
CA LYS A 227 -4.10 -13.55 -21.67
C LYS A 227 -5.20 -14.59 -21.77
N GLN A 228 -5.96 -14.85 -20.69
CA GLN A 228 -7.08 -15.77 -20.74
C GLN A 228 -8.12 -15.34 -21.79
N PRO A 229 -8.79 -16.28 -22.47
CA PRO A 229 -9.79 -15.95 -23.48
C PRO A 229 -10.86 -15.01 -22.94
N ARG A 230 -11.22 -14.00 -23.75
CA ARG A 230 -12.29 -13.08 -23.39
C ARG A 230 -13.63 -13.81 -23.36
N LEU A 231 -14.52 -13.35 -22.48
CA LEU A 231 -15.91 -13.75 -22.51
C LEU A 231 -16.52 -13.40 -23.87
N GLN A 232 -17.02 -14.41 -24.58
CA GLN A 232 -17.84 -14.22 -25.78
C GLN A 232 -19.26 -13.89 -25.34
N SER A 233 -19.48 -12.66 -24.90
CA SER A 233 -20.79 -12.18 -24.46
C SER A 233 -20.99 -10.74 -24.94
N ASP A 234 -22.11 -10.48 -25.59
CA ASP A 234 -22.56 -9.12 -25.93
C ASP A 234 -23.08 -8.36 -24.69
N GLN A 235 -23.27 -9.06 -23.57
CA GLN A 235 -23.73 -8.50 -22.31
C GLN A 235 -22.57 -8.32 -21.32
N PRO A 236 -22.50 -7.19 -20.58
CA PRO A 236 -21.56 -7.02 -19.48
C PRO A 236 -21.68 -8.12 -18.42
N VAL A 237 -20.53 -8.51 -17.87
CA VAL A 237 -20.45 -9.37 -16.69
C VAL A 237 -19.88 -8.53 -15.55
N ILE A 238 -20.73 -8.16 -14.59
CA ILE A 238 -20.33 -7.28 -13.49
C ILE A 238 -20.02 -8.13 -12.26
N THR A 239 -18.78 -8.07 -11.77
CA THR A 239 -18.45 -8.66 -10.48
C THR A 239 -18.85 -7.72 -9.34
N VAL A 240 -19.48 -8.30 -8.33
CA VAL A 240 -20.04 -7.58 -7.17
C VAL A 240 -19.78 -8.34 -5.88
N SER A 241 -19.75 -7.64 -4.75
CA SER A 241 -19.50 -8.25 -3.45
C SER A 241 -20.56 -9.28 -3.06
N ARG A 242 -20.13 -10.45 -2.57
CA ARG A 242 -20.98 -11.49 -1.97
C ARG A 242 -21.66 -11.01 -0.70
N SER A 243 -20.88 -10.47 0.22
CA SER A 243 -21.30 -10.10 1.57
C SER A 243 -22.21 -8.87 1.58
N HIS A 244 -22.27 -8.15 0.45
CA HIS A 244 -23.06 -6.93 0.25
C HIS A 244 -23.94 -6.98 -1.02
N ALA A 245 -24.33 -8.20 -1.43
CA ALA A 245 -24.90 -8.50 -2.73
C ALA A 245 -26.18 -7.73 -3.07
N ALA A 246 -27.14 -7.54 -2.17
CA ALA A 246 -28.47 -7.07 -2.54
C ALA A 246 -28.46 -5.67 -3.20
N ALA A 247 -27.95 -4.66 -2.47
CA ALA A 247 -27.98 -3.28 -2.94
C ALA A 247 -27.13 -3.05 -4.20
N VAL A 248 -25.97 -3.71 -4.31
CA VAL A 248 -25.09 -3.55 -5.47
C VAL A 248 -25.60 -4.32 -6.70
N LYS A 249 -26.29 -5.45 -6.51
CA LYS A 249 -26.94 -6.18 -7.61
C LYS A 249 -28.08 -5.37 -8.20
N ASP A 250 -28.87 -4.70 -7.36
CA ASP A 250 -29.94 -3.82 -7.82
C ASP A 250 -29.38 -2.64 -8.61
N VAL A 251 -28.30 -1.99 -8.11
CA VAL A 251 -27.60 -0.94 -8.87
C VAL A 251 -27.12 -1.47 -10.22
N ALA A 252 -26.47 -2.64 -10.25
CA ALA A 252 -25.97 -3.22 -11.48
C ALA A 252 -27.09 -3.51 -12.49
N ARG A 253 -28.21 -4.08 -12.06
CA ARG A 253 -29.38 -4.35 -12.94
C ARG A 253 -30.05 -3.07 -13.41
N ASN A 254 -30.17 -2.08 -12.54
CA ASN A 254 -30.77 -0.80 -12.88
C ASN A 254 -29.95 -0.02 -13.91
N VAL A 255 -28.61 -0.05 -13.81
CA VAL A 255 -27.71 0.64 -14.73
C VAL A 255 -27.49 -0.15 -16.02
N PHE A 256 -27.28 -1.47 -15.89
CA PHE A 256 -26.82 -2.31 -16.99
C PHE A 256 -27.93 -3.14 -17.66
N GLY A 257 -29.12 -3.16 -17.08
CA GLY A 257 -30.30 -3.92 -17.53
C GLY A 257 -30.51 -5.19 -16.71
N GLU A 258 -31.76 -5.66 -16.64
CA GLU A 258 -32.16 -6.86 -15.87
C GLU A 258 -31.43 -8.15 -16.30
N GLN A 259 -30.98 -8.20 -17.55
CA GLN A 259 -30.29 -9.37 -18.13
C GLN A 259 -28.77 -9.32 -17.92
N VAL A 260 -28.25 -8.31 -17.18
CA VAL A 260 -26.82 -8.23 -16.89
C VAL A 260 -26.37 -9.46 -16.11
N SER A 261 -25.24 -10.03 -16.50
CA SER A 261 -24.65 -11.17 -15.81
C SER A 261 -23.88 -10.69 -14.59
N LEU A 262 -24.09 -11.33 -13.43
CA LEU A 262 -23.49 -10.92 -12.17
C LEU A 262 -22.58 -12.01 -11.62
N LEU A 263 -21.28 -11.72 -11.48
CA LEU A 263 -20.32 -12.59 -10.82
C LEU A 263 -20.20 -12.20 -9.34
N THR A 264 -20.88 -12.93 -8.47
CA THR A 264 -20.85 -12.64 -7.03
C THR A 264 -19.58 -13.23 -6.41
N ALA A 265 -18.71 -12.39 -5.84
CA ALA A 265 -17.45 -12.83 -5.23
C ALA A 265 -17.10 -12.01 -3.98
N ALA A 266 -16.35 -12.61 -3.06
CA ALA A 266 -15.73 -11.88 -1.93
C ALA A 266 -14.31 -11.44 -2.28
N GLY A 267 -13.66 -10.72 -1.37
CA GLY A 267 -12.29 -10.19 -1.55
C GLY A 267 -12.22 -9.08 -2.59
N ALA A 268 -11.80 -7.88 -2.20
CA ALA A 268 -11.58 -6.80 -3.14
C ALA A 268 -10.47 -7.14 -4.16
N GLY A 269 -9.37 -7.73 -3.70
CA GLY A 269 -8.27 -8.20 -4.54
C GLY A 269 -8.73 -9.28 -5.52
N TYR A 270 -9.49 -10.27 -5.03
CA TYR A 270 -10.03 -11.33 -5.86
C TYR A 270 -10.94 -10.80 -6.98
N LYS A 271 -11.84 -9.86 -6.67
CA LYS A 271 -12.73 -9.25 -7.68
C LYS A 271 -11.95 -8.53 -8.78
N VAL A 272 -10.85 -7.86 -8.45
CA VAL A 272 -9.97 -7.27 -9.47
C VAL A 272 -9.31 -8.34 -10.32
N LEU A 273 -8.83 -9.44 -9.72
CA LEU A 273 -8.28 -10.56 -10.48
C LEU A 273 -9.31 -11.23 -11.41
N GLN A 274 -10.59 -11.22 -11.07
CA GLN A 274 -11.65 -11.70 -11.98
C GLN A 274 -11.83 -10.78 -13.21
N VAL A 275 -11.67 -9.46 -13.04
CA VAL A 275 -11.66 -8.53 -14.17
C VAL A 275 -10.43 -8.77 -15.05
N VAL A 276 -9.26 -8.97 -14.43
CA VAL A 276 -8.02 -9.24 -15.17
C VAL A 276 -8.08 -10.54 -15.95
N ALA A 277 -8.64 -11.58 -15.33
CA ALA A 277 -8.83 -12.91 -15.92
C ALA A 277 -9.90 -12.97 -17.03
N ASN A 278 -10.50 -11.83 -17.39
CA ASN A 278 -11.65 -11.74 -18.28
C ASN A 278 -12.88 -12.52 -17.80
N ASN A 279 -12.98 -12.93 -16.53
CA ASN A 279 -14.18 -13.58 -15.97
C ASN A 279 -15.29 -12.58 -15.62
N ALA A 280 -14.94 -11.31 -15.49
CA ALA A 280 -15.85 -10.19 -15.40
C ALA A 280 -15.35 -9.08 -16.32
N THR A 281 -16.26 -8.31 -16.92
CA THR A 281 -15.91 -7.16 -17.74
C THR A 281 -15.73 -5.88 -16.90
N ALA A 282 -16.38 -5.82 -15.73
CA ALA A 282 -16.19 -4.74 -14.77
C ALA A 282 -16.43 -5.20 -13.32
N TYR A 283 -15.81 -4.49 -12.38
CA TYR A 283 -16.05 -4.59 -10.94
C TYR A 283 -16.79 -3.33 -10.47
N LEU A 284 -17.98 -3.51 -9.88
CA LEU A 284 -18.78 -2.43 -9.31
C LEU A 284 -18.89 -2.58 -7.79
N HIS A 285 -18.62 -1.49 -7.06
CA HIS A 285 -18.90 -1.36 -5.63
C HIS A 285 -19.66 -0.07 -5.36
N SER A 286 -20.85 -0.15 -4.74
CA SER A 286 -21.76 0.99 -4.59
C SER A 286 -21.75 1.65 -3.21
N SER A 287 -20.91 1.19 -2.28
CA SER A 287 -20.83 1.73 -0.92
C SER A 287 -19.41 2.14 -0.54
N ILE A 288 -19.20 2.34 0.76
CA ILE A 288 -17.91 2.69 1.33
C ILE A 288 -16.94 1.53 1.15
N ILE A 289 -15.68 1.84 0.81
CA ILE A 289 -14.58 0.87 0.71
C ILE A 289 -13.28 1.54 1.19
N LYS A 290 -12.31 0.76 1.67
CA LYS A 290 -11.04 1.31 2.18
C LYS A 290 -10.00 1.34 1.09
N LYS A 291 -9.00 2.21 1.25
CA LYS A 291 -7.92 2.36 0.26
C LYS A 291 -6.98 1.16 0.19
N TRP A 292 -6.76 0.48 1.31
CA TRP A 292 -5.98 -0.77 1.33
C TRP A 292 -6.65 -1.87 0.51
N ASP A 293 -7.99 -1.94 0.48
CA ASP A 293 -8.76 -2.91 -0.32
C ASP A 293 -8.57 -2.74 -1.85
N ILE A 294 -8.28 -1.51 -2.32
CA ILE A 294 -8.41 -1.16 -3.76
C ILE A 294 -7.12 -0.68 -4.41
N CYS A 295 -6.17 -0.14 -3.65
CA CYS A 295 -4.95 0.48 -4.18
C CYS A 295 -4.13 -0.51 -5.03
N ALA A 296 -3.92 -1.73 -4.51
CA ALA A 296 -3.12 -2.75 -5.19
C ALA A 296 -3.80 -3.19 -6.51
N GLY A 297 -5.11 -3.36 -6.46
CA GLY A 297 -5.92 -3.69 -7.62
C GLY A 297 -5.93 -2.60 -8.68
N GLU A 298 -6.04 -1.33 -8.29
CA GLU A 298 -5.93 -0.21 -9.23
C GLU A 298 -4.56 -0.15 -9.91
N ALA A 299 -3.46 -0.32 -9.17
CA ALA A 299 -2.11 -0.37 -9.77
C ALA A 299 -2.00 -1.48 -10.84
N ILE A 300 -2.55 -2.66 -10.55
CA ILE A 300 -2.58 -3.78 -11.50
C ILE A 300 -3.39 -3.43 -12.75
N LEU A 301 -4.62 -2.91 -12.59
CA LEU A 301 -5.45 -2.52 -13.73
C LEU A 301 -4.76 -1.46 -14.59
N ARG A 302 -4.18 -0.42 -13.97
CA ARG A 302 -3.46 0.64 -14.67
C ARG A 302 -2.27 0.11 -15.46
N ALA A 303 -1.54 -0.87 -14.93
CA ALA A 303 -0.41 -1.48 -15.63
C ALA A 303 -0.85 -2.26 -16.89
N LEU A 304 -2.08 -2.75 -16.89
CA LEU A 304 -2.72 -3.45 -18.01
C LEU A 304 -3.53 -2.51 -18.93
N GLY A 305 -3.46 -1.19 -18.72
CA GLY A 305 -4.19 -0.20 -19.52
C GLY A 305 -5.64 0.03 -19.10
N GLY A 306 -6.10 -0.64 -18.03
CA GLY A 306 -7.42 -0.44 -17.43
C GLY A 306 -7.50 0.76 -16.49
N ALA A 307 -8.66 0.93 -15.88
CA ALA A 307 -8.96 2.04 -14.98
C ALA A 307 -9.81 1.60 -13.78
N MET A 308 -9.64 2.33 -12.67
CA MET A 308 -10.52 2.30 -11.51
C MET A 308 -10.78 3.75 -11.08
N THR A 309 -12.05 4.12 -10.96
CA THR A 309 -12.50 5.45 -10.57
C THR A 309 -13.64 5.34 -9.57
N THR A 310 -13.99 6.47 -8.94
CA THR A 310 -15.26 6.56 -8.19
C THR A 310 -16.46 6.49 -9.14
N LEU A 311 -17.68 6.32 -8.59
CA LEU A 311 -18.91 6.31 -9.41
C LEU A 311 -19.30 7.70 -9.95
N ASP A 312 -18.51 8.72 -9.64
CA ASP A 312 -18.59 10.08 -10.22
C ASP A 312 -17.48 10.33 -11.26
N ASP A 313 -16.75 9.27 -11.68
CA ASP A 313 -15.63 9.32 -12.62
C ASP A 313 -14.39 10.08 -12.12
N GLU A 314 -14.34 10.33 -10.82
CA GLU A 314 -13.19 10.99 -10.20
C GLU A 314 -12.08 9.98 -9.88
N PRO A 315 -10.80 10.33 -10.10
CA PRO A 315 -9.65 9.53 -9.67
C PRO A 315 -9.61 9.34 -8.16
N ILE A 316 -9.21 8.15 -7.71
CA ILE A 316 -9.02 7.85 -6.29
C ILE A 316 -7.60 8.28 -5.89
N ASN A 317 -7.47 9.09 -4.85
CA ASN A 317 -6.19 9.60 -4.36
C ASN A 317 -5.67 8.71 -3.22
N TYR A 318 -4.42 8.26 -3.27
CA TYR A 318 -3.79 7.39 -2.26
C TYR A 318 -2.69 8.09 -1.46
N GLY A 319 -2.69 9.43 -1.47
CA GLY A 319 -1.71 10.27 -0.79
C GLY A 319 -1.84 10.22 0.74
N PRO A 320 -0.78 10.59 1.48
CA PRO A 320 -0.70 10.40 2.93
C PRO A 320 -1.64 11.31 3.74
N ASN A 321 -2.12 12.40 3.13
CA ASN A 321 -3.02 13.37 3.76
C ASN A 321 -4.50 13.12 3.44
N ASP A 322 -4.81 12.15 2.59
CA ASP A 322 -6.19 11.90 2.17
C ASP A 322 -6.85 10.82 3.05
N SER A 323 -8.18 10.86 3.13
CA SER A 323 -8.97 9.92 3.96
C SER A 323 -8.63 8.46 3.62
N PRO A 324 -8.41 7.53 4.56
CA PRO A 324 -8.21 6.11 4.24
C PRO A 324 -9.47 5.42 3.68
N VAL A 325 -10.59 6.15 3.62
CA VAL A 325 -11.90 5.68 3.20
C VAL A 325 -12.30 6.33 1.89
N ASN A 326 -12.69 5.51 0.91
CA ASN A 326 -13.37 5.93 -0.30
C ASN A 326 -14.89 5.80 -0.10
N THR A 327 -15.60 6.92 -0.18
CA THR A 327 -17.07 6.97 0.00
C THR A 327 -17.84 7.03 -1.32
N GLY A 328 -17.17 7.27 -2.45
CA GLY A 328 -17.79 7.46 -3.77
C GLY A 328 -18.17 6.17 -4.49
N GLY A 329 -18.05 5.01 -3.82
CA GLY A 329 -18.04 3.71 -4.51
C GLY A 329 -16.90 3.62 -5.52
N LEU A 330 -16.91 2.59 -6.36
CA LEU A 330 -16.00 2.49 -7.49
C LEU A 330 -16.56 1.69 -8.64
N LEU A 331 -16.02 1.97 -9.82
CA LEU A 331 -16.04 1.10 -10.98
C LEU A 331 -14.59 0.77 -11.36
N ALA A 332 -14.31 -0.47 -11.69
CA ALA A 332 -13.06 -0.91 -12.29
C ALA A 332 -13.30 -1.73 -13.56
N SER A 333 -12.53 -1.49 -14.61
CA SER A 333 -12.57 -2.29 -15.84
C SER A 333 -11.22 -2.24 -16.57
N LEU A 334 -10.94 -3.26 -17.40
CA LEU A 334 -9.77 -3.25 -18.30
C LEU A 334 -10.04 -2.47 -19.58
N GLU A 335 -11.25 -2.59 -20.12
CA GLU A 335 -11.66 -1.95 -21.36
C GLU A 335 -12.99 -1.20 -21.16
N GLN A 336 -13.34 -0.34 -22.12
CA GLN A 336 -14.64 0.33 -22.20
C GLN A 336 -15.04 1.09 -20.93
N HIS A 337 -14.06 1.58 -20.17
CA HIS A 337 -14.31 2.24 -18.88
C HIS A 337 -15.23 3.46 -19.04
N GLU A 338 -14.96 4.30 -20.04
CA GLU A 338 -15.78 5.47 -20.37
C GLU A 338 -17.23 5.10 -20.70
N GLU A 339 -17.46 3.97 -21.39
CA GLU A 339 -18.82 3.50 -21.72
C GLU A 339 -19.57 3.08 -20.46
N TYR A 340 -18.92 2.32 -19.57
CA TYR A 340 -19.51 1.95 -18.28
C TYR A 340 -19.86 3.19 -17.44
N MET A 341 -18.95 4.17 -17.38
CA MET A 341 -19.17 5.41 -16.64
C MET A 341 -20.26 6.27 -17.26
N GLU A 342 -20.37 6.32 -18.59
CA GLU A 342 -21.46 7.02 -19.27
C GLU A 342 -22.82 6.41 -18.91
N ARG A 343 -22.91 5.07 -18.84
CA ARG A 343 -24.15 4.38 -18.42
C ARG A 343 -24.51 4.70 -16.97
N ILE A 344 -23.54 4.70 -16.06
CA ILE A 344 -23.72 5.07 -14.65
C ILE A 344 -24.19 6.53 -14.53
N SER A 345 -23.54 7.45 -15.25
CA SER A 345 -23.86 8.88 -15.27
C SER A 345 -25.26 9.16 -15.81
N LYS A 346 -25.64 8.52 -16.93
CA LYS A 346 -27.01 8.57 -17.48
C LYS A 346 -28.05 8.10 -16.47
N TYR A 347 -27.80 6.97 -15.81
CA TYR A 347 -28.70 6.45 -14.78
C TYR A 347 -28.86 7.42 -13.60
N ARG A 348 -27.76 7.94 -13.06
CA ARG A 348 -27.78 8.92 -11.96
C ARG A 348 -28.52 10.20 -12.33
N SER A 349 -28.29 10.71 -13.55
CA SER A 349 -28.95 11.91 -14.06
C SER A 349 -30.47 11.73 -14.13
N ALA A 350 -30.93 10.53 -14.53
CA ALA A 350 -32.35 10.20 -14.56
C ALA A 350 -32.99 10.02 -13.16
N HIS A 351 -32.18 9.83 -12.11
CA HIS A 351 -32.63 9.50 -10.74
C HIS A 351 -32.15 10.52 -9.69
N ASN A 352 -32.05 11.80 -10.06
CA ASN A 352 -31.66 12.90 -9.16
C ASN A 352 -30.34 12.66 -8.42
N GLY A 353 -29.35 12.10 -9.12
CA GLY A 353 -28.01 11.84 -8.59
C GLY A 353 -27.89 10.57 -7.75
N LYS A 354 -28.98 9.84 -7.51
CA LYS A 354 -28.99 8.63 -6.70
C LYS A 354 -28.71 7.38 -7.54
N LEU A 355 -27.92 6.47 -6.97
CA LEU A 355 -27.74 5.10 -7.44
C LEU A 355 -28.65 4.11 -6.70
N ARG A 356 -29.36 4.58 -5.66
CA ARG A 356 -30.22 3.79 -4.77
C ARG A 356 -31.55 4.51 -4.51
#